data_AF-A0A5B7K7K3-F1
#
_entry.id   AF-A0A5B7K7K3-F1
#
_cell.length_a   1.000
_cell.length_b   1.000
_cell.length_c   1.000
_cell.angle_alpha   90.00
_cell.angle_beta   90.00
_cell.angle_gamma   90.00
#
_symmetry.space_group_name_H-M   'P 1'
#
loop_
_entity.id
_entity.type
_entity.pdbx_description
1 polymer ?
#
loop_
_entity_poly.entity_id
_entity_poly.type
_entity_poly.pdbx_seq_one_letter_code
_entity_poly.pdbx_strand_id
1 'polypeptide(L)'
;MGDGREVQLAWEPDPASTQDHYKVVYQEVERYNGDSRTQLVTETMAEEELYPGRNYSITVTAISNGMESDPASQIYFATSKFLYHS
;
A
#
# COMPACT_ATOMS: atom_id res chain seq x y z
N MET A 1 -2.72 -8.60 -19.23
CA MET A 1 -3.69 -7.53 -18.92
C MET A 1 -4.11 -7.78 -17.49
N GLY A 2 -3.57 -7.02 -16.53
CA GLY A 2 -3.97 -7.10 -15.14
C GLY A 2 -5.45 -6.80 -15.05
N ASP A 3 -6.19 -7.67 -14.37
CA ASP A 3 -7.65 -7.64 -14.27
C ASP A 3 -8.17 -6.48 -13.40
N GLY A 4 -7.36 -5.47 -13.08
CA GLY A 4 -7.72 -4.34 -12.22
C GLY A 4 -7.63 -4.65 -10.72
N ARG A 5 -6.91 -5.73 -10.37
CA ARG A 5 -6.60 -6.14 -8.99
C ARG A 5 -5.28 -5.58 -8.49
N GLU A 6 -4.42 -5.19 -9.41
CA GLU A 6 -3.09 -4.69 -9.15
C GLU A 6 -3.14 -3.20 -8.84
N VAL A 7 -2.69 -2.83 -7.64
CA VAL A 7 -2.51 -1.45 -7.23
C VAL A 7 -1.03 -1.14 -7.35
N GLN A 8 -0.70 -0.13 -8.15
CA GLN A 8 0.62 0.45 -8.25
C GLN A 8 0.69 1.72 -7.41
N LEU A 9 1.70 1.81 -6.56
CA LEU A 9 2.00 2.96 -5.73
C LEU A 9 3.38 3.49 -6.11
N ALA A 10 3.49 4.79 -6.25
CA ALA A 10 4.77 5.47 -6.36
C ALA A 10 4.75 6.70 -5.43
N TRP A 11 5.91 7.02 -4.87
CA TRP A 11 6.08 8.16 -3.98
C TRP A 11 7.43 8.82 -4.21
N GLU A 12 7.58 10.03 -3.66
CA GLU A 12 8.85 10.73 -3.64
C GLU A 12 9.50 10.57 -2.24
N PRO A 13 10.81 10.28 -2.18
CA PRO A 13 11.53 10.24 -0.91
C PRO A 13 11.64 11.65 -0.32
N ASP A 14 11.75 11.74 1.01
CA ASP A 14 12.09 13.02 1.64
C ASP A 14 13.53 13.41 1.26
N PRO A 15 13.75 14.55 0.57
CA PRO A 15 15.07 14.96 0.11
C PRO A 15 16.05 15.29 1.26
N ALA A 16 15.55 15.48 2.49
CA ALA A 16 16.38 15.74 3.67
C ALA A 16 16.87 14.46 4.36
N SER A 17 16.51 13.27 3.85
CA SER A 17 16.81 11.99 4.49
C SER A 17 17.25 10.93 3.47
N THR A 18 18.06 9.97 3.92
CA THR A 18 18.42 8.77 3.16
C THR A 18 17.66 7.58 3.72
N GLN A 19 16.86 6.93 2.90
CA GLN A 19 16.07 5.76 3.28
C GLN A 19 16.72 4.48 2.75
N ASP A 20 16.79 3.45 3.59
CA ASP A 20 17.28 2.13 3.20
C ASP A 20 16.16 1.29 2.58
N HIS A 21 14.96 1.40 3.17
CA HIS A 21 13.77 0.64 2.78
C HIS A 21 12.51 1.47 3.01
N TYR A 22 11.41 0.98 2.44
CA TYR A 22 10.06 1.44 2.71
C TYR A 22 9.20 0.26 3.10
N LYS A 23 8.42 0.44 4.16
CA LYS A 23 7.37 -0.48 4.56
C LYS A 23 6.04 0.03 4.04
N VAL A 24 5.38 -0.76 3.20
CA VAL A 24 4.06 -0.48 2.66
C VAL A 24 3.06 -1.41 3.34
N VAL A 25 2.01 -0.83 3.92
CA VAL A 25 0.95 -1.56 4.61
C VAL A 25 -0.39 -1.30 3.94
N TYR A 26 -1.07 -2.35 3.52
CA TYR A 26 -2.42 -2.33 2.94
C TYR A 26 -3.41 -2.89 3.97
N GLN A 27 -4.21 -2.03 4.58
CA GLN A 27 -5.15 -2.39 5.65
C GLN A 27 -6.60 -2.26 5.19
N GLU A 28 -7.40 -3.32 5.29
CA GLU A 28 -8.84 -3.23 5.05
C GLU A 28 -9.54 -2.39 6.15
N VAL A 29 -10.35 -1.42 5.73
CA VAL A 29 -10.95 -0.41 6.63
C VAL A 29 -12.27 -0.87 7.26
N GLU A 30 -13.04 -1.72 6.57
CA GLU A 30 -14.45 -1.99 6.95
C GLU A 30 -14.65 -3.16 7.91
N ARG A 31 -13.60 -3.96 8.20
CA ARG A 31 -13.70 -5.11 9.10
C ARG A 31 -12.94 -4.85 10.39
N TYR A 32 -13.56 -5.15 11.52
CA TYR A 32 -12.96 -5.05 12.86
C TYR A 32 -11.71 -5.93 13.03
N ASN A 33 -11.55 -6.96 12.18
CA ASN A 33 -10.34 -7.77 11.98
C ASN A 33 -9.93 -7.74 10.49
N GLY A 34 -9.88 -6.56 9.88
CA GLY A 34 -9.54 -6.40 8.48
C GLY A 34 -8.17 -7.01 8.17
N ASP A 35 -8.10 -7.73 7.04
CA ASP A 35 -6.84 -8.32 6.59
C ASP A 35 -5.82 -7.20 6.32
N SER A 36 -4.56 -7.48 6.65
CA SER A 36 -3.45 -6.54 6.52
C SER A 36 -2.33 -7.22 5.75
N ARG A 37 -1.88 -6.59 4.66
CA ARG A 37 -0.69 -7.03 3.93
C ARG A 37 0.44 -6.04 4.14
N THR A 38 1.64 -6.55 4.34
CA THR A 38 2.84 -5.75 4.53
C THR A 38 3.88 -6.16 3.51
N GLN A 39 4.44 -5.17 2.83
CA GLN A 39 5.50 -5.32 1.83
C GLN A 39 6.68 -4.44 2.24
N LEU A 40 7.89 -4.98 2.08
CA LEU A 40 9.13 -4.22 2.28
C LEU A 40 9.81 -4.05 0.91
N VAL A 41 10.06 -2.81 0.52
CA VAL A 41 10.68 -2.48 -0.78
C VAL A 41 11.86 -1.55 -0.59
N THR A 42 12.83 -1.58 -1.51
CA THR A 42 13.96 -0.63 -1.56
C THR A 42 13.72 0.51 -2.53
N GLU A 43 12.81 0.33 -3.48
CA GLU A 43 12.45 1.32 -4.49
C GLU A 43 11.32 2.23 -3.99
N THR A 44 11.14 3.37 -4.63
CA THR A 44 10.04 4.31 -4.32
C THR A 44 8.75 3.96 -5.08
N MET A 45 8.54 2.65 -5.28
CA MET A 45 7.42 2.07 -5.98
C MET A 45 7.07 0.71 -5.35
N ALA A 46 5.78 0.37 -5.33
CA ALA A 46 5.28 -0.92 -4.89
C ALA A 46 4.06 -1.35 -5.70
N GLU A 47 3.89 -2.66 -5.85
CA GLU A 47 2.76 -3.28 -6.54
C GLU A 47 2.20 -4.40 -5.66
N GLU A 48 0.87 -4.50 -5.58
CA GLU A 48 0.19 -5.53 -4.80
C GLU A 48 -1.19 -5.87 -5.40
N GLU A 49 -1.57 -7.15 -5.36
CA GLU A 49 -2.91 -7.60 -5.75
C GLU A 49 -3.89 -7.54 -4.57
N LEU A 50 -4.80 -6.57 -4.61
CA LEU A 50 -5.80 -6.37 -3.57
C LEU A 50 -7.12 -7.07 -3.90
N TYR A 51 -7.88 -7.43 -2.86
CA TYR A 51 -9.17 -8.08 -3.06
C TYR A 51 -10.20 -7.08 -3.62
N PRO A 52 -11.02 -7.47 -4.61
CA PRO A 52 -12.03 -6.60 -5.20
C PRO A 52 -13.18 -6.28 -4.25
N GLY A 53 -13.78 -5.10 -4.43
CA GLY A 53 -14.94 -4.64 -3.66
C GLY A 53 -14.64 -4.30 -2.21
N ARG A 54 -13.40 -3.91 -1.89
CA ARG A 54 -12.96 -3.57 -0.55
C ARG A 54 -12.32 -2.19 -0.52
N ASN A 55 -12.40 -1.55 0.65
CA ASN A 55 -11.75 -0.29 0.94
C ASN A 55 -10.46 -0.55 1.72
N TYR A 56 -9.34 -0.03 1.21
CA TYR A 56 -8.03 -0.13 1.82
C TYR A 56 -7.53 1.24 2.27
N SER A 57 -6.89 1.24 3.43
CA SER A 57 -5.97 2.29 3.89
C SER A 57 -4.56 1.81 3.57
N ILE A 58 -3.85 2.58 2.75
CA ILE A 58 -2.48 2.27 2.36
C ILE A 58 -1.54 3.26 3.03
N THR A 59 -0.53 2.74 3.71
CA THR A 59 0.45 3.53 4.44
C THR A 59 1.86 3.20 3.97
N VAL A 60 2.67 4.23 3.69
CA VAL A 60 4.09 4.09 3.38
C VAL A 60 4.91 4.70 4.51
N THR A 61 5.84 3.92 5.06
CA THR A 61 6.75 4.33 6.13
C THR A 61 8.19 4.17 5.67
N ALA A 62 8.97 5.25 5.72
CA ALA A 62 10.40 5.20 5.42
C ALA A 62 11.16 4.54 6.56
N ILE A 63 12.18 3.75 6.23
CA ILE A 63 13.08 3.11 7.18
C ILE A 63 14.50 3.57 6.87
N SER A 64 15.18 4.14 7.86
CA SER A 64 16.58 4.56 7.77
C SER A 64 17.34 4.08 9.00
N ASN A 65 18.45 3.37 8.81
CA ASN A 65 19.25 2.76 9.87
C ASN A 65 18.40 1.92 10.86
N GLY A 66 17.39 1.22 10.33
CA GLY A 66 16.46 0.42 11.13
C GLY A 66 15.42 1.22 11.94
N MET A 67 15.37 2.54 11.79
CA MET A 67 14.36 3.40 12.41
C MET A 67 13.26 3.75 11.41
N GLU A 68 12.01 3.58 11.84
CA GLU A 68 10.82 3.98 11.08
C GLU A 68 10.55 5.48 11.24
N SER A 69 10.15 6.14 10.15
CA SER A 69 9.60 7.50 10.20
C SER A 69 8.18 7.50 10.75
N ASP A 70 7.62 8.69 11.01
CA ASP A 70 6.17 8.84 11.03
C ASP A 70 5.59 8.41 9.66
N PRO A 71 4.36 7.88 9.61
CA PRO A 71 3.77 7.43 8.34
C PRO A 71 3.61 8.61 7.39
N ALA A 72 4.23 8.53 6.21
CA ALA A 72 4.36 9.68 5.32
C ALA A 72 3.01 10.11 4.71
N SER A 73 2.10 9.16 4.48
CA SER A 73 0.78 9.40 3.89
C SER A 73 -0.15 8.20 4.10
N GLN A 74 -1.43 8.49 4.31
CA GLN A 74 -2.52 7.49 4.33
C GLN A 74 -3.41 7.73 3.10
N ILE A 75 -3.45 6.78 2.18
CA ILE A 75 -4.30 6.83 0.99
C ILE A 75 -5.48 5.89 1.18
N TYR A 76 -6.70 6.38 0.94
CA TYR A 76 -7.89 5.56 0.88
C TYR A 76 -8.20 5.20 -0.57
N PHE A 77 -8.26 3.91 -0.88
CA PHE A 77 -8.56 3.41 -2.21
C PHE A 77 -9.66 2.33 -2.17
N ALA A 78 -10.58 2.39 -3.14
CA ALA A 78 -11.69 1.44 -3.29
C ALA A 78 -11.48 0.58 -4.55
N THR A 79 -11.37 -0.74 -4.38
CA THR A 79 -11.29 -1.66 -5.52
C THR A 79 -12.68 -1.90 -6.12
N SER A 80 -12.76 -1.94 -7.45
CA SER A 80 -14.03 -2.18 -8.14
C SER A 80 -14.56 -3.60 -7.87
N LYS A 81 -15.89 -3.75 -7.76
CA LYS A 81 -16.55 -5.07 -7.72
C LYS A 81 -16.64 -5.63 -9.13
N PHE A 82 -16.20 -6.86 -9.34
CA PHE A 82 -16.51 -7.57 -10.59
C PHE A 82 -17.96 -8.04 -10.56
N LEU A 83 -18.76 -7.60 -11.54
CA LEU A 83 -20.06 -8.21 -11.84
C LEU A 83 -19.81 -9.35 -12.82
N TYR A 84 -19.81 -10.59 -12.34
CA TYR A 84 -19.83 -11.75 -13.23
C TYR A 84 -21.17 -11.78 -13.96
N HIS A 85 -21.18 -11.63 -15.28
CA HIS A 85 -22.31 -12.05 -16.11
C HIS A 85 -22.12 -13.52 -16.46
N SER A 86 -23.11 -14.34 -16.09
CA SER A 86 -23.23 -15.77 -16.40
C SER A 86 -23.60 -16.02 -17.85
#